data_AF-A0A3A8RHL4-F1
#
_entry.id   AF-A0A3A8RHL4-F1
#
_cell.length_a   1.000
_cell.length_b   1.000
_cell.length_c   1.000
_cell.angle_alpha   90.00
_cell.angle_beta   90.00
_cell.angle_gamma   90.00
#
_symmetry.space_group_name_H-M   'P 1'
#
loop_
_entity.id
_entity.type
_entity.pdbx_description
1 polymer ?
#
loop_
_entity_poly.entity_id
_entity_poly.type
_entity_poly.pdbx_seq_one_letter_code
_entity_poly.pdbx_strand_id
1 'polypeptide(L)' 'MAGRLLNIVWALFAGIWIFLTNVVIGVSLALTIIGIPFALQHLKLGMVAFAPFGKRIRG' A
#
# COMPACT_ATOMS: atom_id res chain seq x y z
N MET A 1 13.82 16.18 -6.88
CA MET A 1 12.42 16.66 -6.95
C MET A 1 11.53 15.82 -7.88
N ALA A 2 12.08 15.03 -8.82
CA ALA A 2 11.29 14.22 -9.78
C ALA A 2 10.37 13.14 -9.16
N GLY A 3 10.71 12.57 -7.99
CA GLY A 3 9.94 11.47 -7.39
C GLY A 3 8.52 11.83 -6.92
N ARG A 4 8.21 13.12 -6.67
CA ARG A 4 6.88 13.54 -6.20
C ARG A 4 5.83 13.51 -7.31
N LEU A 5 6.18 13.93 -8.53
CA LEU A 5 5.26 13.87 -9.67
C LEU A 5 4.89 12.42 -10.01
N LEU A 6 5.88 11.52 -10.01
CA LEU A 6 5.66 10.09 -10.22
C LEU A 6 4.73 9.49 -9.15
N ASN A 7 4.86 9.86 -7.88
CA ASN A 7 3.91 9.41 -6.85
C ASN A 7 2.49 9.95 -7.07
N ILE A 8 2.32 11.21 -7.53
CA ILE A 8 1.01 11.79 -7.78
C ILE A 8 0.33 11.09 -8.96
N VAL A 9 1.04 10.91 -10.07
CA VAL A 9 0.54 10.18 -11.24
C VAL A 9 0.22 8.74 -10.85
N TRP A 10 1.14 8.06 -10.18
CA TRP A 10 0.93 6.70 -9.69
C TRP A 10 -0.29 6.58 -8.78
N ALA A 11 -0.45 7.47 -7.79
CA ALA A 11 -1.57 7.43 -6.86
C ALA A 11 -2.92 7.49 -7.58
N LEU A 12 -3.04 8.30 -8.64
CA LEU A 12 -4.26 8.45 -9.43
C LEU A 12 -4.56 7.24 -10.33
N PHE A 13 -3.56 6.62 -10.93
CA PHE A 13 -3.76 5.51 -11.88
C PHE A 13 -3.77 4.12 -11.23
N ALA A 14 -2.91 3.88 -10.22
CA ALA A 14 -2.67 2.55 -9.66
C ALA A 14 -2.58 2.52 -8.13
N GLY A 15 -1.96 3.53 -7.50
CA GLY A 15 -1.68 3.54 -6.07
C GLY A 15 -2.93 3.46 -5.20
N ILE A 16 -3.99 4.19 -5.55
CA ILE A 16 -5.26 4.16 -4.79
C ILE A 16 -5.97 2.81 -4.90
N TRP A 17 -5.93 2.16 -6.07
CA TRP A 17 -6.51 0.83 -6.27
C TRP A 17 -5.75 -0.26 -5.51
N ILE A 18 -4.42 -0.20 -5.50
CA ILE A 18 -3.60 -1.15 -4.74
C ILE A 18 -3.82 -0.96 -3.23
N PHE A 19 -3.92 0.29 -2.77
CA PHE A 19 -4.23 0.60 -1.38
C PHE A 19 -5.62 0.08 -0.98
N LEU A 20 -6.65 0.38 -1.76
CA LEU A 20 -8.02 -0.08 -1.49
C LEU A 20 -8.14 -1.60 -1.48
N THR A 21 -7.52 -2.29 -2.44
CA THR A 21 -7.54 -3.76 -2.50
C THR A 21 -6.86 -4.37 -1.25
N ASN A 22 -5.74 -3.79 -0.80
CA ASN A 22 -5.08 -4.24 0.43
C ASN A 22 -5.93 -3.96 1.68
N VAL A 23 -6.65 -2.84 1.73
CA VAL A 23 -7.58 -2.56 2.84
C VAL A 23 -8.74 -3.56 2.86
N VAL A 24 -9.35 -3.84 1.69
CA VAL A 24 -10.45 -4.81 1.59
C VAL A 24 -10.00 -6.21 1.99
N ILE A 25 -8.84 -6.67 1.52
CA ILE A 25 -8.27 -7.97 1.90
C ILE A 25 -7.90 -7.97 3.40
N GLY A 26 -7.29 -6.90 3.90
CA GLY A 26 -6.96 -6.76 5.31
C GLY A 26 -8.17 -6.81 6.23
N VAL A 27 -9.26 -6.14 5.85
CA VAL A 27 -10.54 -6.20 6.59
C VAL A 27 -11.14 -7.61 6.52
N SER A 28 -11.12 -8.25 5.35
CA SER A 28 -11.60 -9.62 5.17
C SER A 28 -10.82 -10.62 6.04
N LEU A 29 -9.50 -10.42 6.17
CA LEU A 29 -8.62 -11.20 7.04
C LEU A 29 -8.82 -10.87 8.53
N ALA A 30 -9.12 -9.62 8.88
CA ALA A 30 -9.41 -9.26 10.26
C ALA A 30 -10.69 -9.96 10.77
N LEU A 31 -11.67 -10.20 9.88
CA LEU A 31 -12.90 -10.94 10.21
C LEU A 31 -12.66 -12.41 10.56
N THR A 32 -11.57 -13.03 10.08
CA THR A 32 -11.29 -14.45 10.38
C THR A 32 -10.59 -14.66 11.71
N ILE A 33 -10.28 -13.61 12.48
CA ILE A 33 -9.54 -13.55 13.77
C ILE A 33 -8.10 -14.10 13.65
N ILE A 34 -7.94 -15.30 13.09
CA ILE A 34 -6.66 -15.91 12.69
C ILE A 34 -5.92 -15.03 11.69
N GLY A 35 -6.65 -14.29 10.85
CA GLY A 35 -6.08 -13.39 9.84
C GLY A 35 -5.60 -12.03 10.36
N ILE A 36 -5.82 -11.67 11.63
CA ILE A 36 -5.38 -10.38 12.22
C ILE A 36 -3.88 -10.07 11.98
N PRO A 37 -2.92 -11.00 12.22
CA PRO A 37 -1.51 -10.73 11.91
C PRO A 37 -1.28 -10.40 10.42
N PHE A 38 -2.02 -11.05 9.52
CA PHE A 38 -1.95 -10.81 8.07
C PHE A 38 -2.65 -9.51 7.65
N ALA A 39 -3.75 -9.15 8.33
CA ALA A 39 -4.45 -7.89 8.10
C ALA A 39 -3.51 -6.68 8.32
N LEU A 40 -2.71 -6.72 9.38
CA LEU A 40 -1.71 -5.68 9.67
C LEU A 40 -0.60 -5.63 8.60
N GLN A 41 -0.21 -6.77 8.02
CA GLN A 41 0.74 -6.81 6.91
C GLN A 41 0.15 -6.18 5.64
N HIS A 42 -1.10 -6.49 5.30
CA HIS A 42 -1.77 -5.91 4.15
C HIS A 42 -1.90 -4.39 4.25
N LEU A 43 -2.20 -3.84 5.43
CA LEU A 43 -2.21 -2.39 5.64
C LEU A 43 -0.82 -1.76 5.42
N LYS A 44 0.24 -2.41 5.91
CA LYS A 44 1.63 -1.95 5.68
C LYS A 44 2.00 -2.00 4.19
N LEU A 45 1.65 -3.09 3.50
CA LEU A 45 1.90 -3.24 2.05
C LEU A 45 1.13 -2.20 1.24
N GLY A 46 -0.14 -1.94 1.57
CA GLY A 46 -0.93 -0.89 0.95
C GLY A 46 -0.28 0.49 1.07
N MET A 47 0.20 0.85 2.26
CA MET A 47 0.88 2.14 2.47
C MET A 47 2.19 2.27 1.68
N VAL A 48 2.98 1.20 1.60
CA VAL A 48 4.24 1.20 0.83
C VAL A 48 3.96 1.24 -0.67
N ALA A 49 2.93 0.54 -1.14
CA ALA A 49 2.54 0.52 -2.54
C ALA A 49 1.87 1.82 -3.02
N PHE A 50 1.29 2.61 -2.11
CA PHE A 50 0.67 3.89 -2.44
C PHE A 50 1.68 4.96 -2.91
N ALA A 51 2.89 4.97 -2.34
CA ALA A 51 3.95 5.89 -2.71
C ALA A 51 5.32 5.19 -2.76
N PRO A 52 5.59 4.39 -3.81
CA PRO A 52 6.82 3.61 -3.91
C PRO A 52 8.02 4.47 -4.36
N PHE A 53 7.78 5.60 -5.03
CA PHE A 53 8.84 6.38 -5.66
C PHE A 53 9.48 7.38 -4.68
N GLY A 54 10.82 7.46 -4.70
CA GLY A 54 11.57 8.42 -3.88
C GLY A 54 12.20 7.84 -2.61
N LYS A 55 12.01 6.55 -2.31
CA LYS A 55 12.86 5.87 -1.31
C LYS A 55 14.24 5.63 -1.93
N ARG A 56 15.23 6.44 -1.52
CA ARG A 56 16.63 6.28 -1.92
C ARG A 56 17.14 5.01 -1.24
N ILE A 57 17.37 3.94 -2.00
CA ILE A 57 18.13 2.78 -1.55
C ILE A 57 19.57 3.28 -1.36
N ARG A 58 19.94 3.66 -0.13
CA ARG A 58 21.33 3.84 0.24
C ARG A 58 21.84 2.43 0.57
N GLY A 59 22.52 1.83 -0.41
CA GLY A 59 23.42 0.72 -0.16
C GLY A 59 24.63 1.18 0.64
#